data_AF-A0A7G7ZD17-F1
#
_entry.id   AF-A0A7G7ZD17-F1
#
_cell.length_a   1.000
_cell.length_b   1.000
_cell.length_c   1.000
_cell.angle_alpha   90.00
_cell.angle_beta   90.00
_cell.angle_gamma   90.00
#
_symmetry.space_group_name_H-M   'P 1'
#
loop_
_entity.id
_entity.type
_entity.pdbx_description
1 polymer ?
#
loop_
_entity_poly.entity_id
_entity_poly.type
_entity_poly.pdbx_seq_one_letter_code
_entity_poly.pdbx_strand_id
1 'polypeptide(L)'
;MKALRYKSAILCYFLLWGSASTYAEEMTEAVSPTANGQAALADEQAAVDAINQLSGPDGAEVERPTNGSELTGIMVDRTITMAGKTFYRAFSQRAMGNPIIGNATITIQERPDARWGSQVWIMERNQMHFRTQLSPRISEADRAAGEAVQIVEEALLRQKLSSALSSDKDLGSEELR
;
A
#
# COMPACT_ATOMS: atom_id res chain seq x y z
N MET A 1 4.77 55.49 -8.47
CA MET A 1 4.99 55.02 -9.85
C MET A 1 6.47 55.13 -10.20
N LYS A 2 7.20 54.02 -10.26
CA LYS A 2 8.47 53.88 -10.98
C LYS A 2 8.52 52.46 -11.54
N ALA A 3 8.54 52.35 -12.86
CA ALA A 3 8.64 51.10 -13.59
C ALA A 3 10.12 50.78 -13.81
N LEU A 4 10.52 49.52 -13.62
CA LEU A 4 11.81 49.02 -14.08
C LEU A 4 11.59 47.71 -14.84
N ARG A 5 11.85 47.78 -16.14
CA ARG A 5 11.91 46.67 -17.11
C ARG A 5 13.34 46.12 -17.06
N TYR A 6 13.54 44.81 -17.33
CA TYR A 6 14.23 44.30 -18.54
C TYR A 6 14.71 42.83 -18.44
N LYS A 7 14.11 42.01 -19.32
CA LYS A 7 14.57 40.84 -20.13
C LYS A 7 15.44 39.69 -19.61
N SER A 8 14.88 38.50 -19.87
CA SER A 8 15.40 37.22 -20.40
C SER A 8 16.84 37.10 -20.91
N ALA A 9 17.48 35.98 -20.57
CA ALA A 9 18.34 35.20 -21.49
C ALA A 9 18.49 33.74 -21.01
N ILE A 10 18.03 32.81 -21.85
CA ILE A 10 18.38 31.39 -21.86
C ILE A 10 19.79 31.29 -22.45
N LEU A 11 20.68 30.50 -21.85
CA LEU A 11 21.93 30.11 -22.52
C LEU A 11 22.26 28.64 -22.22
N CYS A 12 22.00 27.80 -23.23
CA CYS A 12 22.59 26.47 -23.37
C CYS A 12 24.10 26.60 -23.58
N TYR A 13 24.88 25.77 -22.91
CA TYR A 13 26.26 25.53 -23.30
C TYR A 13 26.50 24.02 -23.36
N PHE A 14 26.42 23.49 -24.58
CA PHE A 14 26.94 22.19 -24.96
C PHE A 14 28.42 22.40 -25.31
N LEU A 15 29.34 21.82 -24.53
CA LEU A 15 30.71 21.61 -24.98
C LEU A 15 31.01 20.11 -24.90
N LEU A 16 31.04 19.53 -26.10
CA LEU A 16 31.85 18.36 -26.43
C LEU A 16 33.31 18.68 -26.05
N TRP A 17 34.00 17.78 -25.36
CA TRP A 17 35.44 17.56 -25.48
C TRP A 17 35.70 16.08 -25.24
N GLY A 18 36.18 15.39 -26.28
CA GLY A 18 36.77 14.07 -26.17
C GLY A 18 38.27 14.19 -26.02
N SER A 19 38.87 13.30 -25.24
CA SER A 19 40.28 12.96 -25.34
C SER A 19 40.60 11.66 -24.61
N ALA A 20 41.15 10.72 -25.38
CA ALA A 20 42.13 9.71 -25.04
C ALA A 20 41.85 8.74 -23.88
N SER A 21 41.54 7.50 -24.25
CA SER A 21 41.91 6.31 -23.47
C SER A 21 43.43 6.27 -23.30
N THR A 22 43.88 6.48 -22.07
CA THR A 22 45.23 6.09 -21.64
C THR A 22 45.03 4.92 -20.67
N TYR A 23 45.45 3.74 -21.10
CA TYR A 23 45.52 2.55 -20.25
C TYR A 23 46.58 2.82 -19.17
N ALA A 24 46.14 2.91 -17.91
CA ALA A 24 47.02 2.83 -16.76
C ALA A 24 46.94 1.39 -16.25
N GLU A 25 48.05 0.67 -16.42
CA GLU A 25 48.26 -0.69 -15.93
C GLU A 25 48.42 -0.61 -14.40
N GLU A 26 47.34 -0.86 -13.68
CA GLU A 26 47.32 -0.92 -12.23
C GLU A 26 48.06 -2.18 -11.79
N MET A 27 49.27 -1.98 -11.26
CA MET A 27 50.07 -3.01 -10.63
C MET A 27 49.38 -3.38 -9.31
N THR A 28 48.52 -4.40 -9.34
CA THR A 28 47.91 -4.96 -8.13
C THR A 28 48.99 -5.74 -7.37
N GLU A 29 49.65 -5.08 -6.42
CA GLU A 29 50.39 -5.77 -5.37
C GLU A 29 49.38 -6.38 -4.40
N ALA A 30 49.30 -7.72 -4.39
CA ALA A 30 48.37 -8.45 -3.54
C ALA A 30 48.78 -8.28 -2.06
N VAL A 31 48.12 -7.36 -1.35
CA VAL A 31 48.10 -7.39 0.12
C VAL A 31 47.29 -8.61 0.53
N SER A 32 48.01 -9.69 0.84
CA SER A 32 47.44 -10.89 1.45
C SER A 32 46.74 -10.50 2.74
N PRO A 33 45.46 -10.86 2.96
CA PRO A 33 44.84 -10.66 4.25
C PRO A 33 45.53 -11.61 5.23
N THR A 34 46.37 -11.07 6.11
CA THR A 34 46.88 -11.85 7.25
C THR A 34 45.68 -12.43 7.98
N ALA A 35 45.71 -13.73 8.27
CA ALA A 35 44.63 -14.50 8.90
C ALA A 35 44.04 -13.86 10.17
N ASN A 36 44.79 -12.97 10.82
CA ASN A 36 44.36 -12.22 11.99
C ASN A 36 43.28 -11.15 11.70
N GLY A 37 43.18 -10.61 10.48
CA GLY A 37 42.16 -9.63 10.12
C GLY A 37 40.78 -10.26 9.87
N GLN A 38 40.74 -11.48 9.34
CA GLN A 38 39.49 -12.21 9.09
C GLN A 38 38.89 -12.74 10.39
N ALA A 39 39.73 -13.13 11.36
CA ALA A 39 39.28 -13.54 12.69
C ALA A 39 38.66 -12.38 13.47
N ALA A 40 39.24 -11.18 13.40
CA ALA A 40 38.71 -10.00 14.07
C ALA A 40 37.36 -9.53 13.48
N LEU A 41 37.19 -9.62 12.16
CA LEU A 41 35.93 -9.27 11.49
C LEU A 41 34.81 -10.28 11.79
N ALA A 42 35.14 -11.57 11.94
CA ALA A 42 34.18 -12.59 12.34
C ALA A 42 33.72 -12.42 13.79
N ASP A 43 34.63 -12.02 14.68
CA ASP A 43 34.35 -11.77 16.10
C ASP A 43 33.49 -10.50 16.29
N GLU A 44 33.76 -9.46 15.51
CA GLU A 44 32.95 -8.23 15.51
C GLU A 44 31.55 -8.47 14.92
N GLN A 45 31.44 -9.26 13.85
CA GLN A 45 30.14 -9.64 13.29
C GLN A 45 29.32 -10.50 14.28
N ALA A 46 29.98 -11.43 14.98
CA ALA A 46 29.34 -12.22 16.03
C ALA A 46 28.87 -11.35 17.21
N ALA A 47 29.62 -10.30 17.56
CA ALA A 47 29.23 -9.35 18.60
C ALA A 47 28.03 -8.49 18.18
N VAL A 48 27.95 -8.07 16.92
CA VAL A 48 26.80 -7.33 16.37
C VAL A 48 25.55 -8.22 16.32
N ASP A 49 25.70 -9.49 15.94
CA ASP A 49 24.59 -10.46 15.91
C ASP A 49 24.09 -10.80 17.31
N ALA A 50 24.97 -10.77 18.32
CA ALA A 50 24.60 -10.95 19.73
C ALA A 50 23.80 -9.75 20.28
N ILE A 51 24.12 -8.52 19.87
CA ILE A 51 23.35 -7.32 20.26
C ILE A 51 21.93 -7.35 19.65
N ASN A 52 21.79 -7.92 18.45
CA ASN A 52 20.50 -8.06 17.77
C ASN A 52 19.62 -9.21 18.33
N GLN A 53 20.18 -10.08 19.17
CA GLN A 53 19.42 -11.10 19.88
C GLN A 53 18.82 -10.49 21.15
N LEU A 54 17.59 -9.98 21.04
CA LEU A 54 16.80 -9.44 22.15
C LEU A 54 16.22 -10.51 23.09
N SER A 55 16.85 -11.68 23.18
CA SER A 55 16.39 -12.83 23.97
C SER A 55 17.44 -13.17 25.03
N GLY A 56 17.22 -12.70 26.26
CA GLY A 56 17.94 -13.18 27.43
C GLY A 56 17.32 -14.49 27.95
N PRO A 57 18.10 -15.39 28.56
CA PRO A 57 17.61 -16.70 29.03
C PRO A 57 16.47 -16.61 30.07
N ASP A 58 16.38 -15.46 30.78
CA ASP A 58 15.37 -15.19 31.82
C ASP A 58 14.42 -14.02 31.44
N GLY A 59 14.43 -13.56 30.19
CA GLY A 59 13.52 -12.51 29.73
C GLY A 59 12.18 -13.12 29.30
N ALA A 60 11.06 -12.65 29.87
CA ALA A 60 9.75 -12.97 29.33
C ALA A 60 9.73 -12.66 27.83
N GLU A 61 9.42 -13.67 27.02
CA GLU A 61 9.21 -13.52 25.58
C GLU A 61 8.27 -12.33 25.38
N VAL A 62 8.79 -11.24 24.81
CA VAL A 62 7.91 -10.17 24.35
C VAL A 62 7.17 -10.78 23.19
N GLU A 63 6.00 -11.36 23.48
CA GLU A 63 5.01 -11.67 22.47
C GLU A 63 4.82 -10.39 21.67
N ARG A 64 5.48 -10.33 20.51
CA ARG A 64 5.19 -9.30 19.53
C ARG A 64 3.70 -9.43 19.31
N PRO A 65 2.89 -8.40 19.61
CA PRO A 65 1.47 -8.53 19.40
C PRO A 65 1.28 -8.95 17.95
N THR A 66 0.74 -10.15 17.74
CA THR A 66 0.15 -10.57 16.48
C THR A 66 -1.16 -9.80 16.29
N ASN A 67 -1.12 -8.48 16.50
CA ASN A 67 -2.23 -7.56 16.22
C ASN A 67 -2.36 -7.34 14.71
N GLY A 68 -1.92 -8.28 13.89
CA GLY A 68 -2.50 -8.47 12.58
C GLY A 68 -3.81 -9.21 12.80
N SER A 69 -4.87 -8.49 13.16
CA SER A 69 -6.25 -8.99 13.02
C SER A 69 -6.29 -9.76 11.71
N GLU A 70 -6.54 -11.07 11.77
CA GLU A 70 -6.55 -11.93 10.58
C GLU A 70 -7.52 -11.30 9.58
N LEU A 71 -6.97 -10.61 8.57
CA LEU A 71 -7.75 -9.98 7.51
C LEU A 71 -8.40 -11.12 6.75
N THR A 72 -9.60 -11.49 7.19
CA THR A 72 -10.35 -12.62 6.64
C THR A 72 -10.98 -12.23 5.30
N GLY A 73 -11.15 -10.92 5.05
CA GLY A 73 -11.71 -10.38 3.84
C GLY A 73 -10.73 -10.39 2.67
N ILE A 74 -11.27 -10.60 1.48
CA ILE A 74 -10.54 -10.54 0.21
C ILE A 74 -11.00 -9.30 -0.55
N MET A 75 -10.06 -8.46 -0.98
CA MET A 75 -10.36 -7.33 -1.87
C MET A 75 -9.87 -7.63 -3.29
N VAL A 76 -10.79 -7.60 -4.26
CA VAL A 76 -10.52 -7.90 -5.67
C VAL A 76 -10.54 -6.61 -6.49
N ASP A 77 -9.43 -6.34 -7.18
CA ASP A 77 -9.28 -5.22 -8.11
C ASP A 77 -9.70 -5.61 -9.53
N ARG A 78 -10.78 -5.01 -10.04
CA ARG A 78 -11.20 -5.09 -11.45
C ARG A 78 -11.19 -3.72 -12.14
N THR A 79 -10.33 -2.82 -11.69
CA THR A 79 -10.10 -1.51 -12.31
C THR A 79 -9.05 -1.63 -13.42
N ILE A 80 -9.12 -0.76 -14.41
CA ILE A 80 -8.27 -0.74 -15.61
C ILE A 80 -7.66 0.65 -15.81
N THR A 81 -8.39 1.73 -15.57
CA THR A 81 -7.87 3.09 -15.81
C THR A 81 -6.97 3.56 -14.67
N MET A 82 -6.18 4.61 -14.91
CA MET A 82 -5.37 5.24 -13.86
C MET A 82 -6.22 5.76 -12.70
N ALA A 83 -7.35 6.43 -13.00
CA ALA A 83 -8.24 6.93 -11.96
C ALA A 83 -8.85 5.78 -11.14
N GLY A 84 -9.27 4.69 -11.79
CA GLY A 84 -9.77 3.48 -11.13
C GLY A 84 -8.70 2.83 -10.24
N LYS A 85 -7.48 2.67 -10.73
CA LYS A 85 -6.35 2.13 -9.95
C LYS A 85 -6.01 3.00 -8.75
N THR A 86 -6.04 4.32 -8.91
CA THR A 86 -5.88 5.26 -7.79
C THR A 86 -6.99 5.08 -6.77
N PHE A 87 -8.24 5.03 -7.20
CA PHE A 87 -9.39 4.79 -6.32
C PHE A 87 -9.22 3.48 -5.54
N TYR A 88 -8.87 2.38 -6.21
CA TYR A 88 -8.63 1.09 -5.57
C TYR A 88 -7.53 1.15 -4.50
N ARG A 89 -6.38 1.77 -4.81
CA ARG A 89 -5.27 1.92 -3.85
C ARG A 89 -5.68 2.76 -2.65
N ALA A 90 -6.30 3.90 -2.91
CA ALA A 90 -6.79 4.82 -1.89
C ALA A 90 -7.84 4.16 -0.97
N PHE A 91 -8.75 3.39 -1.54
CA PHE A 91 -9.78 2.65 -0.81
C PHE A 91 -9.17 1.52 0.03
N SER A 92 -8.34 0.67 -0.57
CA SER A 92 -7.72 -0.48 0.12
C SER A 92 -6.84 -0.04 1.29
N GLN A 93 -6.06 1.03 1.14
CA GLN A 93 -5.25 1.60 2.22
C GLN A 93 -6.09 2.02 3.43
N ARG A 94 -7.22 2.70 3.18
CA ARG A 94 -8.14 3.14 4.23
C ARG A 94 -8.93 1.97 4.83
N ALA A 95 -9.28 0.98 4.00
CA ALA A 95 -10.00 -0.21 4.41
C ALA A 95 -9.20 -1.15 5.31
N MET A 96 -7.86 -1.21 5.19
CA MET A 96 -7.01 -2.06 6.03
C MET A 96 -7.15 -1.76 7.53
N GLY A 97 -7.38 -0.49 7.90
CA GLY A 97 -7.60 -0.11 9.30
C GLY A 97 -9.05 -0.32 9.78
N ASN A 98 -9.95 -0.78 8.91
CA ASN A 98 -11.36 -0.92 9.20
C ASN A 98 -11.76 -2.40 9.37
N PRO A 99 -12.12 -2.85 10.58
CA PRO A 99 -12.47 -4.26 10.81
C PRO A 99 -13.79 -4.68 10.13
N ILE A 100 -14.69 -3.74 9.85
CA ILE A 100 -15.96 -4.06 9.16
C ILE A 100 -15.70 -4.41 7.70
N ILE A 101 -14.88 -3.60 7.02
CA ILE A 101 -14.52 -3.77 5.61
C ILE A 101 -13.45 -4.85 5.43
N GLY A 102 -12.44 -4.89 6.31
CA GLY A 102 -11.31 -5.83 6.25
C GLY A 102 -11.70 -7.30 6.40
N ASN A 103 -12.90 -7.58 6.94
CA ASN A 103 -13.45 -8.94 7.08
C ASN A 103 -14.46 -9.30 5.98
N ALA A 104 -14.71 -8.42 5.01
CA ALA A 104 -15.67 -8.64 3.93
C ALA A 104 -14.97 -9.00 2.61
N THR A 105 -15.63 -9.78 1.76
CA THR A 105 -15.15 -10.05 0.40
C THR A 105 -15.69 -9.01 -0.57
N ILE A 106 -14.84 -8.07 -0.96
CA ILE A 106 -15.22 -6.89 -1.74
C ILE A 106 -14.59 -6.96 -3.13
N THR A 107 -15.37 -6.60 -4.15
CA THR A 107 -14.88 -6.43 -5.52
C THR A 107 -15.09 -5.00 -5.97
N ILE A 108 -14.02 -4.32 -6.35
CA ILE A 108 -14.08 -2.98 -6.94
C ILE A 108 -14.04 -3.13 -8.45
N GLN A 109 -15.12 -2.73 -9.11
CA GLN A 109 -15.27 -2.85 -10.55
C GLN A 109 -15.26 -1.48 -11.22
N GLU A 110 -14.80 -1.46 -12.46
CA GLU A 110 -14.75 -0.26 -13.27
C GLU A 110 -15.32 -0.51 -14.68
N ARG A 111 -15.96 0.51 -15.23
CA ARG A 111 -16.25 0.64 -16.66
C ARG A 111 -15.61 1.93 -17.19
N PRO A 112 -14.56 1.85 -18.02
CA PRO A 112 -14.00 3.02 -18.68
C PRO A 112 -15.00 3.70 -19.62
N ASP A 113 -15.03 5.03 -19.61
CA ASP A 113 -15.85 5.87 -20.49
C ASP A 113 -15.02 7.04 -21.03
N ALA A 114 -14.82 7.08 -22.35
CA ALA A 114 -13.96 8.09 -22.98
C ALA A 114 -14.44 9.54 -22.80
N ARG A 115 -15.75 9.77 -22.58
CA ARG A 115 -16.34 11.10 -22.48
C ARG A 115 -16.36 11.62 -21.04
N TRP A 116 -16.63 10.73 -20.09
CA TRP A 116 -16.87 11.12 -18.69
C TRP A 116 -15.87 10.52 -17.70
N GLY A 117 -14.85 9.79 -18.16
CA GLY A 117 -13.79 9.20 -17.34
C GLY A 117 -14.03 7.71 -17.07
N SER A 118 -14.46 7.35 -15.87
CA SER A 118 -14.83 5.95 -15.59
C SER A 118 -15.90 5.83 -14.53
N GLN A 119 -16.80 4.86 -14.70
CA GLN A 119 -17.77 4.51 -13.66
C GLN A 119 -17.15 3.42 -12.80
N VAL A 120 -17.03 3.66 -11.50
CA VAL A 120 -16.60 2.65 -10.53
C VAL A 120 -17.75 2.27 -9.60
N TRP A 121 -17.78 1.00 -9.17
CA TRP A 121 -18.71 0.53 -8.15
C TRP A 121 -18.08 -0.56 -7.29
N ILE A 122 -18.58 -0.67 -6.07
CA ILE A 122 -18.10 -1.59 -5.05
C ILE A 122 -19.19 -2.62 -4.78
N MET A 123 -18.83 -3.90 -4.91
CA MET A 123 -19.71 -5.03 -4.67
C MET A 123 -19.22 -5.82 -3.45
N GLU A 124 -20.14 -6.30 -2.64
CA GLU A 124 -19.91 -7.42 -1.72
C GLU A 124 -20.80 -8.57 -2.20
N ARG A 125 -20.19 -9.72 -2.51
CA ARG A 125 -20.87 -10.84 -3.19
C ARG A 125 -21.65 -10.38 -4.44
N ASN A 126 -22.97 -10.24 -4.34
CA ASN A 126 -23.86 -9.82 -5.42
C ASN A 126 -24.64 -8.52 -5.12
N GLN A 127 -24.24 -7.79 -4.07
CA GLN A 127 -24.87 -6.54 -3.65
C GLN A 127 -23.94 -5.35 -3.91
N MET A 128 -24.50 -4.29 -4.50
CA MET A 128 -23.78 -3.04 -4.76
C MET A 128 -23.97 -2.09 -3.58
N HIS A 129 -22.87 -1.66 -2.97
CA HIS A 129 -22.91 -0.74 -1.83
C HIS A 129 -22.58 0.71 -2.21
N PHE A 130 -21.79 0.89 -3.27
CA PHE A 130 -21.33 2.21 -3.69
C PHE A 130 -21.14 2.25 -5.20
N ARG A 131 -21.42 3.40 -5.81
CA ARG A 131 -21.18 3.67 -7.24
C ARG A 131 -20.94 5.16 -7.44
N THR A 132 -19.91 5.50 -8.21
CA THR A 132 -19.60 6.89 -8.56
C THR A 132 -18.90 7.01 -9.91
N GLN A 133 -19.07 8.17 -10.55
CA GLN A 133 -18.36 8.51 -11.79
C GLN A 133 -17.06 9.21 -11.40
N LEU A 134 -15.93 8.60 -11.75
CA LEU A 134 -14.61 9.20 -11.61
C LEU A 134 -14.29 10.03 -12.83
N SER A 135 -13.87 11.27 -12.59
CA SER A 135 -13.22 12.06 -13.63
C SER A 135 -11.82 11.49 -13.92
N PRO A 136 -11.20 11.84 -15.06
CA PRO A 136 -9.80 11.47 -15.35
C PRO A 136 -8.77 12.04 -14.35
N ARG A 137 -9.17 12.95 -13.45
CA ARG A 137 -8.27 13.56 -12.46
C ARG A 137 -8.06 12.64 -11.27
N ILE A 138 -6.80 12.36 -10.98
CA ILE A 138 -6.36 11.44 -9.90
C ILE A 138 -6.79 11.92 -8.51
N SER A 139 -6.80 13.24 -8.26
CA SER A 139 -7.22 13.81 -6.96
C SER A 139 -8.67 13.49 -6.61
N GLU A 140 -9.56 13.48 -7.61
CA GLU A 140 -10.97 13.15 -7.40
C GLU A 140 -11.17 11.67 -7.06
N ALA A 141 -10.31 10.80 -7.60
CA ALA A 141 -10.34 9.37 -7.28
C ALA A 141 -9.98 9.10 -5.82
N ASP A 142 -8.98 9.79 -5.26
CA ASP A 142 -8.62 9.65 -3.84
C ASP A 142 -9.73 10.18 -2.92
N ARG A 143 -10.29 11.35 -3.24
CA ARG A 143 -11.42 11.93 -2.50
C ARG A 143 -12.64 11.00 -2.52
N ALA A 144 -13.01 10.50 -3.70
CA ALA A 144 -14.12 9.57 -3.87
C ALA A 144 -13.89 8.25 -3.12
N ALA A 145 -12.64 7.76 -3.05
CA ALA A 145 -12.31 6.57 -2.28
C ALA A 145 -12.52 6.77 -0.77
N GLY A 146 -12.18 7.95 -0.23
CA GLY A 146 -12.46 8.30 1.16
C GLY A 146 -13.96 8.29 1.49
N GLU A 147 -14.77 8.88 0.61
CA GLU A 147 -16.24 8.85 0.72
C GLU A 147 -16.81 7.43 0.63
N ALA A 148 -16.29 6.64 -0.32
CA ALA A 148 -16.72 5.27 -0.53
C ALA A 148 -16.49 4.38 0.70
N VAL A 149 -15.38 4.57 1.43
CA VAL A 149 -15.10 3.80 2.67
C VAL A 149 -16.21 4.01 3.69
N GLN A 150 -16.61 5.26 3.94
CA GLN A 150 -17.65 5.59 4.92
C GLN A 150 -18.99 4.95 4.54
N ILE A 151 -19.38 5.08 3.27
CA ILE A 151 -20.66 4.54 2.77
C ILE A 151 -20.68 3.01 2.82
N VAL A 152 -19.60 2.37 2.39
CA VAL A 152 -19.50 0.90 2.37
C VAL A 152 -19.45 0.34 3.79
N GLU A 153 -18.70 0.97 4.69
CA GLU A 153 -18.67 0.60 6.10
C GLU A 153 -20.07 0.61 6.71
N GLU A 154 -20.80 1.73 6.56
CA GLU A 154 -22.15 1.86 7.11
C GLU A 154 -23.10 0.80 6.53
N ALA A 155 -23.02 0.57 5.22
CA ALA A 155 -23.85 -0.41 4.54
C ALA A 155 -23.59 -1.84 5.05
N LEU A 156 -22.31 -2.22 5.19
CA LEU A 156 -21.91 -3.52 5.70
C LEU A 156 -22.27 -3.70 7.18
N LEU A 157 -22.10 -2.64 7.99
CA LEU A 157 -22.48 -2.67 9.40
C LEU A 157 -23.99 -2.88 9.56
N ARG A 158 -24.80 -2.11 8.82
CA ARG A 158 -26.27 -2.26 8.82
C ARG A 158 -26.69 -3.66 8.38
N GLN A 159 -26.05 -4.20 7.34
CA GLN A 159 -26.31 -5.57 6.88
C GLN A 159 -26.00 -6.60 7.95
N LYS A 160 -24.84 -6.52 8.61
CA LYS A 160 -24.46 -7.43 9.70
C LYS A 160 -25.45 -7.38 10.86
N LEU A 161 -25.88 -6.17 11.25
CA LEU A 161 -26.89 -5.99 12.29
C LEU A 161 -28.23 -6.61 11.88
N SER A 162 -28.71 -6.37 10.66
CA SER A 162 -29.98 -6.97 10.19
C SER A 162 -29.92 -8.49 10.16
N SER A 163 -28.79 -9.07 9.75
CA SER A 163 -28.61 -10.53 9.71
C SER A 163 -28.59 -11.12 11.11
N ALA A 164 -27.87 -10.49 12.06
CA ALA A 164 -27.83 -10.94 13.45
C ALA A 164 -29.20 -10.90 14.12
N LEU A 165 -29.99 -9.84 13.86
CA LEU A 165 -31.34 -9.69 14.43
C LEU A 165 -32.38 -10.63 13.79
N SER A 166 -32.22 -10.96 12.50
CA SER A 166 -33.17 -11.81 11.78
C SER A 166 -32.87 -13.30 11.96
N SER A 167 -31.60 -13.68 12.13
CA SER A 167 -31.16 -15.07 12.26
C SER A 167 -31.67 -15.74 13.55
N ASP A 168 -31.85 -14.99 14.64
CA ASP A 168 -32.35 -15.54 15.91
C ASP A 168 -33.89 -15.69 15.91
N LYS A 169 -34.57 -14.86 15.13
CA LYS A 169 -36.04 -14.79 15.11
C LYS A 169 -36.70 -15.89 14.29
N ASP A 170 -36.01 -16.41 13.28
CA ASP A 170 -36.56 -17.39 12.33
C ASP A 170 -36.23 -18.85 12.70
N LEU A 171 -35.45 -19.08 13.76
CA LEU A 171 -35.12 -20.43 14.25
C LEU A 171 -36.16 -20.86 15.30
N GLY A 172 -37.05 -21.78 14.93
CA GLY A 172 -37.94 -22.46 15.88
C GLY A 172 -37.16 -23.41 16.79
N SER A 173 -37.65 -23.65 18.02
CA SER A 173 -36.99 -24.55 18.99
C SER A 173 -36.83 -26.01 18.50
N GLU A 174 -37.54 -26.37 17.43
CA GLU A 174 -37.46 -27.67 16.76
C GLU A 174 -36.26 -27.84 15.80
N GLU A 175 -35.60 -26.75 15.40
CA GLU A 175 -34.41 -26.74 14.52
C GLU A 175 -33.08 -26.70 15.29
N LEU A 176 -33.11 -26.51 16.62
CA LEU A 176 -31.93 -26.39 17.49
C LEU A 176 -31.46 -27.75 18.07
N ARG A 177 -31.77 -28.87 17.43
CA ARG A 177 -31.50 -30.21 17.98
C ARG A 177 -30.06 -30.68 17.80
#